data_AF-A0AAV2S5K5-F1
#
_entry.id   AF-A0AAV2S5K5-F1
#
_cell.length_a   1.000
_cell.length_b   1.000
_cell.length_c   1.000
_cell.angle_alpha   90.00
_cell.angle_beta   90.00
_cell.angle_gamma   90.00
#
_symmetry.space_group_name_H-M   'P 1'
#
loop_
_entity.id
_entity.type
_entity.pdbx_description
1 polymer ?
#
loop_
_entity_poly.entity_id
_entity_poly.type
_entity_poly.pdbx_seq_one_letter_code
_entity_poly.pdbx_strand_id
1 'polypeptide(L)'
;GDLWRPVRVDLDKVKTIGDYDNEHLETHSGLRAITACAALCGQHTWCELWCQQEDGACILRDLFISPAYEEESDSNVQTCFTKRATDYSTDAVQIYGSTHMGTRPKSVKENLLDGLQSLDSGDGCYVSETTSNAFVMFDLGMEKLVNEVHVFPGSTYAAENYFGPLEIRIGQSLVVNNDFNSYKLLGKYSNSTQSRQEVVITPSKPVTGRYLSVQQMRNGYFFICHIEIL
;
A
#
# COMPACT_ATOMS: atom_id res chain seq x y z
N GLY A 1 22.69 2.75 0.54
CA GLY A 1 23.19 3.64 1.59
C GLY A 1 21.97 4.12 2.30
N ASP A 2 21.46 3.27 3.18
CA ASP A 2 20.03 3.19 3.44
C ASP A 2 19.72 4.02 4.68
N LEU A 3 19.06 5.15 4.45
CA LEU A 3 18.66 6.12 5.47
C LEU A 3 17.39 5.61 6.16
N TRP A 4 17.58 4.86 7.24
CA TRP A 4 16.55 4.62 8.25
C TRP A 4 16.14 5.97 8.86
N ARG A 5 14.85 6.29 8.88
CA ARG A 5 14.33 7.46 9.61
C ARG A 5 13.17 7.03 10.53
N PRO A 6 13.22 7.35 11.83
CA PRO A 6 12.18 6.97 12.79
C PRO A 6 10.96 7.90 12.72
N VAL A 7 9.75 7.35 12.92
CA VAL A 7 8.47 8.06 13.12
C VAL A 7 7.68 7.34 14.23
N ARG A 8 7.02 8.07 15.15
CA ARG A 8 6.21 7.54 16.28
C ARG A 8 4.76 7.26 15.83
N VAL A 9 3.99 6.39 16.53
CA VAL A 9 2.53 6.13 16.30
C VAL A 9 1.70 5.86 17.59
N ASP A 10 0.48 6.43 17.67
CA ASP A 10 -0.44 6.44 18.82
C ASP A 10 -1.36 5.21 18.83
N LEU A 11 -1.16 4.34 19.81
CA LEU A 11 -1.88 3.07 19.94
C LEU A 11 -3.32 3.20 20.47
N ASP A 12 -3.71 4.33 21.06
CA ASP A 12 -5.09 4.50 21.56
C ASP A 12 -6.12 4.70 20.43
N LYS A 13 -5.66 5.05 19.22
CA LYS A 13 -6.48 5.11 17.99
C LYS A 13 -6.56 3.77 17.23
N VAL A 14 -5.67 2.82 17.54
CA VAL A 14 -5.65 1.48 16.89
C VAL A 14 -6.74 0.57 17.45
N LYS A 15 -7.21 0.81 18.68
CA LYS A 15 -8.35 0.09 19.30
C LYS A 15 -9.67 0.19 18.52
N THR A 16 -9.81 1.18 17.64
CA THR A 16 -11.02 1.39 16.82
C THR A 16 -11.03 0.61 15.50
N ILE A 17 -9.94 -0.09 15.16
CA ILE A 17 -9.86 -1.00 14.00
C ILE A 17 -10.02 -2.41 14.56
N GLY A 18 -11.27 -2.90 14.54
CA GLY A 18 -11.79 -3.94 15.41
C GLY A 18 -11.11 -5.31 15.38
N ASP A 19 -11.26 -5.97 16.53
CA ASP A 19 -11.24 -7.41 16.82
C ASP A 19 -11.06 -8.34 15.61
N TYR A 20 -9.86 -8.91 15.47
CA TYR A 20 -9.68 -10.19 14.78
C TYR A 20 -8.68 -11.09 15.54
N ASP A 21 -9.17 -12.30 15.83
CA ASP A 21 -8.56 -13.42 16.57
C ASP A 21 -7.31 -14.07 15.93
N ASN A 22 -6.44 -13.30 15.26
CA ASN A 22 -5.11 -13.77 14.84
C ASN A 22 -3.99 -12.98 15.54
N GLU A 23 -4.22 -12.60 16.80
CA GLU A 23 -3.17 -12.12 17.68
C GLU A 23 -2.23 -13.28 18.06
N HIS A 24 -1.10 -13.45 17.36
CA HIS A 24 0.06 -14.07 18.00
C HIS A 24 0.75 -13.00 18.85
N LEU A 25 0.11 -12.70 19.99
CA LEU A 25 0.59 -11.74 20.97
C LEU A 25 1.70 -12.39 21.81
N GLU A 26 2.89 -12.50 21.23
CA GLU A 26 4.07 -12.92 21.99
C GLU A 26 4.66 -11.72 22.74
N THR A 27 4.18 -11.53 23.98
CA THR A 27 4.78 -10.56 24.91
C THR A 27 6.05 -11.13 25.50
N HIS A 28 7.19 -10.79 24.91
CA HIS A 28 8.50 -11.03 25.50
C HIS A 28 8.98 -9.73 26.15
N SER A 29 9.55 -9.77 27.37
CA SER A 29 10.09 -8.59 28.06
C SER A 29 11.62 -8.51 28.01
N GLY A 30 12.16 -7.29 27.79
CA GLY A 30 13.59 -6.96 27.87
C GLY A 30 14.37 -6.98 26.54
N LEU A 31 15.67 -6.63 26.56
CA LEU A 31 16.49 -6.48 25.34
C LEU A 31 16.54 -7.76 24.46
N ARG A 32 16.46 -8.94 25.08
CA ARG A 32 16.40 -10.23 24.40
C ARG A 32 15.08 -10.44 23.65
N ALA A 33 13.97 -9.92 24.18
CA ALA A 33 12.66 -9.93 23.55
C ALA A 33 12.65 -9.14 22.26
N ILE A 34 13.14 -7.90 22.31
CA ILE A 34 13.24 -7.01 21.15
C ILE A 34 14.11 -7.65 20.06
N THR A 35 15.23 -8.25 20.44
CA THR A 35 16.13 -8.94 19.49
C THR A 35 15.48 -10.17 18.86
N ALA A 36 14.74 -10.97 19.65
CA ALA A 36 14.03 -12.15 19.16
C ALA A 36 12.86 -11.76 18.24
N CYS A 37 12.07 -10.77 18.64
CA CYS A 37 11.00 -10.20 17.84
C CYS A 37 11.56 -9.64 16.53
N ALA A 38 12.64 -8.85 16.54
CA ALA A 38 13.29 -8.36 15.32
C ALA A 38 13.83 -9.50 14.42
N ALA A 39 14.36 -10.57 15.02
CA ALA A 39 14.85 -11.74 14.29
C ALA A 39 13.72 -12.58 13.67
N LEU A 40 12.58 -12.71 14.35
CA LEU A 40 11.36 -13.33 13.79
C LEU A 40 10.81 -12.46 12.67
N CYS A 41 10.67 -11.16 12.94
CA CYS A 41 10.21 -10.15 12.00
C CYS A 41 11.05 -10.12 10.71
N GLY A 42 12.38 -10.25 10.81
CA GLY A 42 13.29 -10.37 9.67
C GLY A 42 13.21 -11.69 8.88
N GLN A 43 12.49 -12.70 9.37
CA GLN A 43 12.17 -13.94 8.64
C GLN A 43 10.88 -13.83 7.82
N HIS A 44 10.07 -12.79 8.07
CA HIS A 44 8.88 -12.50 7.30
C HIS A 44 9.16 -11.39 6.29
N THR A 45 8.55 -11.48 5.11
CA THR A 45 8.56 -10.37 4.13
C THR A 45 7.74 -9.18 4.62
N TRP A 46 6.87 -9.40 5.62
CA TRP A 46 5.93 -8.45 6.21
C TRP A 46 6.05 -8.56 7.72
N CYS A 47 6.51 -7.51 8.38
CA CYS A 47 6.38 -7.43 9.83
C CYS A 47 6.57 -5.99 10.28
N GLU A 48 5.77 -5.52 11.21
CA GLU A 48 5.98 -4.25 11.90
C GLU A 48 6.12 -4.54 13.39
N LEU A 49 7.26 -4.11 13.96
CA LEU A 49 7.58 -4.38 15.35
C LEU A 49 7.28 -3.14 16.19
N TRP A 50 6.40 -3.30 17.16
CA TRP A 50 6.06 -2.27 18.14
C TRP A 50 6.77 -2.61 19.44
N CYS A 51 7.49 -1.66 20.04
CA CYS A 51 8.12 -1.85 21.35
C CYS A 51 7.53 -0.87 22.36
N GLN A 52 6.98 -1.38 23.46
CA GLN A 52 6.52 -0.54 24.57
C GLN A 52 7.70 -0.27 25.52
N GLN A 53 7.98 1.01 25.77
CA GLN A 53 9.19 1.44 26.47
C GLN A 53 9.21 1.07 27.96
N GLU A 54 8.04 0.99 28.61
CA GLU A 54 7.95 0.79 30.06
C GLU A 54 8.21 -0.66 30.50
N ASP A 55 7.84 -1.66 29.69
CA ASP A 55 7.95 -3.08 30.06
C ASP A 55 8.89 -3.89 29.15
N GLY A 56 9.48 -3.26 28.12
CA GLY A 56 10.30 -3.93 27.12
C GLY A 56 9.54 -5.00 26.34
N ALA A 57 8.21 -4.89 26.28
CA ALA A 57 7.32 -5.76 25.55
C ALA A 57 7.35 -5.41 24.06
N CYS A 58 7.41 -6.44 23.20
CA CYS A 58 7.14 -6.27 21.77
C CYS A 58 5.74 -6.76 21.40
N ILE A 59 5.08 -6.05 20.48
CA ILE A 59 3.88 -6.51 19.80
C ILE A 59 4.22 -6.65 18.32
N LEU A 60 3.98 -7.84 17.79
CA LEU A 60 3.99 -8.12 16.35
C LEU A 60 2.54 -8.02 15.88
N ARG A 61 2.25 -7.08 14.97
CA ARG A 61 0.94 -7.01 14.32
C ARG A 61 1.13 -7.13 12.82
N ASP A 62 0.21 -7.85 12.19
CA ASP A 62 -0.02 -7.77 10.75
C ASP A 62 -0.81 -6.49 10.44
N LEU A 63 -0.27 -5.33 10.83
CA LEU A 63 -0.85 -4.02 10.54
C LEU A 63 -0.12 -3.41 9.34
N PHE A 64 -0.88 -2.84 8.41
CA PHE A 64 -0.36 -2.11 7.27
C PHE A 64 -0.29 -0.62 7.61
N ILE A 65 0.92 -0.11 7.83
CA ILE A 65 1.19 1.33 7.90
C ILE A 65 2.18 1.68 6.78
N SER A 66 1.79 2.59 5.88
CA SER A 66 2.71 3.12 4.84
C SER A 66 3.84 3.92 5.49
N PRO A 67 5.03 3.95 4.87
CA PRO A 67 6.08 4.91 5.22
C PRO A 67 5.62 6.38 5.27
N ALA A 68 4.51 6.73 4.61
CA ALA A 68 3.93 8.08 4.57
C ALA A 68 3.05 8.45 5.78
N TYR A 69 2.80 7.53 6.71
CA TYR A 69 1.97 7.80 7.88
C TYR A 69 2.72 8.69 8.88
N GLU A 70 2.19 9.89 9.15
CA GLU A 70 2.66 10.80 10.20
C GLU A 70 1.68 10.76 11.39
N GLU A 71 2.18 10.47 12.60
CA GLU A 71 1.38 10.40 13.81
C GLU A 71 1.14 11.77 14.45
N GLU A 72 -0.05 11.90 15.07
CA GLU A 72 -0.35 12.89 16.10
C GLU A 72 -0.47 12.23 17.49
N SER A 73 0.61 12.05 18.28
CA SER A 73 0.64 12.19 19.76
C SER A 73 1.96 11.74 20.44
N ASP A 74 1.93 11.65 21.78
CA ASP A 74 3.03 11.80 22.75
C ASP A 74 3.17 10.51 23.61
N SER A 75 3.15 9.34 22.98
CA SER A 75 3.09 8.03 23.66
C SER A 75 4.47 7.36 23.89
N ASN A 76 4.55 6.50 24.91
CA ASN A 76 5.75 5.73 25.34
C ASN A 76 6.07 4.52 24.43
N VAL A 77 5.74 4.61 23.15
CA VAL A 77 5.86 3.52 22.17
C VAL A 77 7.01 3.83 21.22
N GLN A 78 7.92 2.87 21.04
CA GLN A 78 9.02 2.94 20.09
C GLN A 78 8.70 2.08 18.86
N THR A 79 8.70 2.71 17.68
CA THR A 79 8.54 2.05 16.39
C THR A 79 9.84 1.38 15.98
N CYS A 80 9.80 0.08 15.65
CA CYS A 80 10.92 -0.67 15.11
C CYS A 80 10.56 -1.14 13.69
N PHE A 81 11.14 -0.46 12.68
CA PHE A 81 10.85 -0.76 11.28
C PHE A 81 11.58 -2.01 10.80
N THR A 82 10.91 -2.83 10.01
CA THR A 82 11.55 -3.90 9.25
C THR A 82 12.22 -3.39 8.00
N LYS A 83 12.99 -4.29 7.38
CA LYS A 83 13.54 -4.11 6.06
C LYS A 83 12.41 -4.17 5.02
N ARG A 84 11.74 -3.05 4.79
CA ARG A 84 10.88 -2.85 3.62
C ARG A 84 11.71 -2.32 2.46
N ALA A 85 11.39 -2.74 1.24
CA ALA A 85 11.92 -2.04 0.06
C ALA A 85 11.37 -0.61 0.03
N THR A 86 12.13 0.32 -0.56
CA THR A 86 11.69 1.71 -0.70
C THR A 86 10.44 1.76 -1.57
N ASP A 87 9.33 2.25 -1.02
CA ASP A 87 8.11 2.51 -1.78
C ASP A 87 8.18 3.86 -2.48
N TYR A 88 8.44 3.83 -3.78
CA TYR A 88 8.50 5.01 -4.63
C TYR A 88 7.13 5.68 -4.85
N SER A 89 6.02 5.03 -4.47
CA SER A 89 4.68 5.62 -4.61
C SER A 89 4.51 6.85 -3.71
N THR A 90 5.07 6.80 -2.49
CA THR A 90 4.99 7.89 -1.51
C THR A 90 5.77 9.13 -1.93
N ASP A 91 6.81 8.95 -2.75
CA ASP A 91 7.61 10.02 -3.37
C ASP A 91 7.02 10.52 -4.71
N ALA A 92 5.84 10.05 -5.11
CA ALA A 92 5.25 10.46 -6.38
C ALA A 92 4.97 11.97 -6.40
N VAL A 93 5.54 12.67 -7.39
CA VAL A 93 5.36 14.12 -7.58
C VAL A 93 3.92 14.44 -7.96
N GLN A 94 3.27 13.51 -8.66
CA GLN A 94 1.88 13.69 -9.07
C GLN A 94 1.20 12.34 -9.32
N ILE A 95 -0.09 12.29 -8.96
CA ILE A 95 -0.98 11.19 -9.32
C ILE A 95 -2.00 11.68 -10.35
N TYR A 96 -2.05 10.98 -11.47
CA TYR A 96 -3.06 11.13 -12.51
C TYR A 96 -4.04 9.96 -12.39
N GLY A 97 -5.28 10.17 -12.77
CA GLY A 97 -6.24 9.09 -12.74
C GLY A 97 -7.53 9.48 -13.42
N SER A 98 -8.38 8.48 -13.59
CA SER A 98 -9.77 8.70 -13.97
C SER A 98 -10.49 9.56 -12.93
N THR A 99 -11.59 10.19 -13.33
CA THR A 99 -12.45 10.93 -12.40
C THR A 99 -12.93 9.99 -11.30
N HIS A 100 -12.85 10.42 -10.04
CA HIS A 100 -13.41 9.67 -8.92
C HIS A 100 -14.94 9.76 -8.93
N MET A 101 -15.59 8.78 -8.32
CA MET A 101 -17.05 8.70 -8.24
C MET A 101 -17.64 9.95 -7.56
N GLY A 102 -18.44 10.74 -8.30
CA GLY A 102 -19.00 11.99 -7.76
C GLY A 102 -19.90 11.82 -6.52
N THR A 103 -20.54 10.66 -6.33
CA THR A 103 -21.32 10.34 -5.11
C THR A 103 -20.45 9.96 -3.91
N ARG A 104 -19.14 9.81 -4.10
CA ARG A 104 -18.13 9.56 -3.07
C ARG A 104 -16.95 10.54 -3.24
N PRO A 105 -17.15 11.84 -2.92
CA PRO A 105 -16.16 12.88 -3.18
C PRO A 105 -14.85 12.71 -2.40
N LYS A 106 -14.82 11.84 -1.38
CA LYS A 106 -13.61 11.49 -0.62
C LYS A 106 -12.81 10.35 -1.22
N SER A 107 -13.37 9.58 -2.15
CA SER A 107 -12.72 8.42 -2.78
C SER A 107 -11.73 8.84 -3.86
N VAL A 108 -10.80 9.72 -3.51
CA VAL A 108 -9.84 10.34 -4.41
C VAL A 108 -8.58 9.48 -4.56
N LYS A 109 -7.81 9.71 -5.63
CA LYS A 109 -6.59 8.94 -5.94
C LYS A 109 -5.46 9.18 -4.95
N GLU A 110 -5.48 10.31 -4.23
CA GLU A 110 -4.51 10.65 -3.21
C GLU A 110 -4.57 9.70 -2.01
N ASN A 111 -5.71 9.06 -1.75
CA ASN A 111 -5.84 8.04 -0.70
C ASN A 111 -4.95 6.82 -0.95
N LEU A 112 -4.51 6.59 -2.20
CA LEU A 112 -3.62 5.48 -2.52
C LEU A 112 -2.23 5.58 -1.86
N LEU A 113 -1.91 6.73 -1.25
CA LEU A 113 -0.64 6.99 -0.58
C LEU A 113 -0.76 7.14 0.94
N ASP A 114 -1.97 7.20 1.49
CA ASP A 114 -2.18 7.53 2.91
C ASP A 114 -1.71 6.41 3.85
N GLY A 115 -1.49 5.21 3.31
CA GLY A 115 -1.08 4.03 4.06
C GLY A 115 -2.13 3.40 4.92
N LEU A 116 -3.36 3.87 4.84
CA LEU A 116 -4.47 3.38 5.62
C LEU A 116 -5.27 2.40 4.78
N GLN A 117 -5.10 1.12 5.06
CA GLN A 117 -6.05 0.12 4.61
C GLN A 117 -7.33 0.22 5.47
N SER A 118 -8.15 1.26 5.26
CA SER A 118 -9.43 1.37 5.95
C SER A 118 -10.37 0.27 5.46
N LEU A 119 -10.55 -0.76 6.30
CA LEU A 119 -11.36 -1.93 6.00
C LEU A 119 -12.87 -1.64 5.94
N ASP A 120 -13.33 -0.48 6.46
CA ASP A 120 -14.76 -0.25 6.72
C ASP A 120 -15.35 1.02 6.10
N SER A 121 -14.55 1.98 5.65
CA SER A 121 -15.08 3.17 5.00
C SER A 121 -14.53 3.27 3.58
N GLY A 122 -15.39 3.03 2.58
CA GLY A 122 -15.04 3.23 1.17
C GLY A 122 -14.57 4.66 0.84
N ASP A 123 -14.59 5.57 1.81
CA ASP A 123 -14.03 6.91 1.77
C ASP A 123 -12.49 6.92 1.79
N GLY A 124 -11.84 5.89 2.35
CA GLY A 124 -10.37 5.76 2.39
C GLY A 124 -9.75 5.06 1.17
N CYS A 125 -10.55 4.75 0.15
CA CYS A 125 -10.07 4.10 -1.07
C CYS A 125 -10.39 4.94 -2.29
N TYR A 126 -9.56 4.86 -3.32
CA TYR A 126 -9.87 5.44 -4.61
C TYR A 126 -10.96 4.63 -5.32
N VAL A 127 -12.01 5.33 -5.76
CA VAL A 127 -13.09 4.74 -6.56
C VAL A 127 -13.34 5.63 -7.77
N SER A 128 -13.11 5.12 -8.97
CA SER A 128 -13.40 5.86 -10.20
C SER A 128 -14.90 5.96 -10.47
N GLU A 129 -15.31 6.87 -11.36
CA GLU A 129 -16.58 6.74 -12.09
C GLU A 129 -16.54 5.53 -13.04
N THR A 130 -17.72 5.10 -13.49
CA THR A 130 -17.83 4.04 -14.50
C THR A 130 -17.20 4.49 -15.80
N THR A 131 -16.15 3.80 -16.24
CA THR A 131 -15.49 4.04 -17.53
C THR A 131 -14.98 2.73 -18.11
N SER A 132 -14.65 2.74 -19.41
CA SER A 132 -14.12 1.56 -20.11
C SER A 132 -12.63 1.34 -19.92
N ASN A 133 -11.90 2.39 -19.51
CA ASN A 133 -10.44 2.38 -19.38
C ASN A 133 -10.03 3.14 -18.11
N ALA A 134 -10.53 2.70 -16.96
CA ALA A 134 -10.18 3.34 -15.70
C ALA A 134 -8.71 3.12 -15.38
N PHE A 135 -8.04 4.15 -14.90
CA PHE A 135 -6.61 4.07 -14.58
C PHE A 135 -6.23 4.99 -13.43
N VAL A 136 -5.07 4.68 -12.85
CA VAL A 136 -4.26 5.58 -12.05
C VAL A 136 -2.82 5.54 -12.57
N MET A 137 -2.13 6.66 -12.56
CA MET A 137 -0.73 6.76 -12.97
C MET A 137 0.05 7.64 -12.02
N PHE A 138 1.24 7.17 -11.65
CA PHE A 138 2.17 7.82 -10.74
C PHE A 138 3.31 8.42 -11.55
N ASP A 139 3.57 9.71 -11.38
CA ASP A 139 4.84 10.33 -11.78
C ASP A 139 5.82 10.23 -10.61
N LEU A 140 6.80 9.32 -10.71
CA LEU A 140 7.79 9.06 -9.66
C LEU A 140 8.85 10.18 -9.55
N GLY A 141 8.69 11.28 -10.29
CA GLY A 141 9.56 12.46 -10.32
C GLY A 141 10.87 12.26 -11.09
N MET A 142 11.42 11.06 -11.01
CA MET A 142 12.63 10.63 -11.72
C MET A 142 12.52 9.16 -12.14
N GLU A 143 13.47 8.73 -12.95
CA GLU A 143 13.58 7.33 -13.32
C GLU A 143 13.90 6.46 -12.09
N LYS A 144 13.09 5.40 -11.88
CA LYS A 144 13.23 4.41 -10.81
C LYS A 144 13.37 3.02 -11.39
N LEU A 145 14.08 2.15 -10.67
CA LEU A 145 14.15 0.72 -10.97
C LEU A 145 13.04 0.01 -10.20
N VAL A 146 11.99 -0.41 -10.90
CA VAL A 146 10.82 -1.09 -10.30
C VAL A 146 11.00 -2.60 -10.40
N ASN A 147 11.02 -3.24 -9.26
CA ASN A 147 11.13 -4.69 -9.05
C ASN A 147 9.75 -5.31 -8.87
N GLU A 148 8.84 -4.64 -8.16
CA GLU A 148 7.54 -5.16 -7.77
C GLU A 148 6.52 -4.03 -7.66
N VAL A 149 5.24 -4.38 -7.86
CA VAL A 149 4.12 -3.48 -7.59
C VAL A 149 3.10 -4.23 -6.79
N HIS A 150 2.76 -3.70 -5.62
CA HIS A 150 1.78 -4.31 -4.73
C HIS A 150 0.50 -3.47 -4.79
N VAL A 151 -0.63 -4.09 -5.07
CA VAL A 151 -1.93 -3.42 -5.17
C VAL A 151 -2.86 -3.99 -4.11
N PHE A 152 -3.40 -3.11 -3.28
CA PHE A 152 -4.24 -3.47 -2.14
C PHE A 152 -5.68 -3.07 -2.43
N PRO A 153 -6.56 -4.03 -2.72
CA PRO A 153 -7.97 -3.76 -2.99
C PRO A 153 -8.79 -3.45 -1.73
N GLY A 154 -8.24 -3.55 -0.51
CA GLY A 154 -8.99 -3.46 0.74
C GLY A 154 -9.88 -4.68 1.03
N SER A 155 -10.65 -4.67 2.11
CA SER A 155 -11.48 -5.82 2.54
C SER A 155 -13.00 -5.60 2.42
N THR A 156 -13.41 -4.48 1.84
CA THR A 156 -14.83 -4.06 1.79
C THR A 156 -15.65 -4.84 0.75
N TYR A 157 -16.98 -4.78 0.86
CA TYR A 157 -17.89 -5.22 -0.22
C TYR A 157 -17.60 -4.54 -1.57
N ALA A 158 -17.10 -3.31 -1.55
CA ALA A 158 -16.71 -2.60 -2.77
C ALA A 158 -15.52 -3.30 -3.45
N ALA A 159 -14.55 -3.82 -2.69
CA ALA A 159 -13.46 -4.62 -3.23
C ALA A 159 -14.00 -5.86 -3.97
N GLU A 160 -14.94 -6.60 -3.37
CA GLU A 160 -15.54 -7.81 -3.97
C GLU A 160 -16.23 -7.57 -5.31
N ASN A 161 -16.83 -6.40 -5.49
CA ASN A 161 -17.64 -6.11 -6.67
C ASN A 161 -16.89 -5.26 -7.70
N TYR A 162 -15.99 -4.38 -7.26
CA TYR A 162 -15.37 -3.33 -8.09
C TYR A 162 -13.88 -3.56 -8.34
N PHE A 163 -13.18 -4.34 -7.52
CA PHE A 163 -11.86 -4.82 -7.88
C PHE A 163 -11.94 -5.87 -8.99
N GLY A 164 -10.97 -5.88 -9.90
CA GLY A 164 -11.02 -6.75 -11.06
C GLY A 164 -9.69 -6.81 -11.80
N PRO A 165 -9.69 -7.35 -13.02
CA PRO A 165 -8.46 -7.56 -13.77
C PRO A 165 -7.69 -6.26 -13.99
N LEU A 166 -6.38 -6.30 -13.74
CA LEU A 166 -5.48 -5.16 -13.84
C LEU A 166 -4.38 -5.40 -14.87
N GLU A 167 -3.90 -4.31 -15.46
CA GLU A 167 -2.67 -4.28 -16.23
C GLU A 167 -1.76 -3.18 -15.69
N ILE A 168 -0.54 -3.55 -15.33
CA ILE A 168 0.44 -2.62 -14.77
C ILE A 168 1.56 -2.43 -15.78
N ARG A 169 1.84 -1.16 -16.12
CA ARG A 169 2.88 -0.79 -17.09
C ARG A 169 3.73 0.36 -16.58
N ILE A 170 4.94 0.47 -17.10
CA ILE A 170 5.86 1.56 -16.80
C ILE A 170 6.44 2.17 -18.07
N GLY A 171 6.59 3.50 -18.09
CA GLY A 171 7.15 4.25 -19.20
C GLY A 171 8.03 5.40 -18.77
N GLN A 172 8.64 6.03 -19.76
CA GLN A 172 9.62 7.11 -19.55
C GLN A 172 9.03 8.51 -19.66
N SER A 173 7.94 8.65 -20.42
CA SER A 173 7.31 9.93 -20.71
C SER A 173 5.84 9.87 -20.39
N LEU A 174 5.29 11.00 -19.96
CA LEU A 174 3.85 11.17 -19.78
C LEU A 174 3.10 10.83 -21.09
N VAL A 175 2.07 9.99 -20.99
CA VAL A 175 1.25 9.62 -22.15
C VAL A 175 0.24 10.70 -22.52
N VAL A 176 -0.04 10.79 -23.82
CA VAL A 176 -1.12 11.63 -24.35
C VAL A 176 -2.39 10.80 -24.41
N ASN A 177 -3.53 11.38 -24.02
CA ASN A 177 -4.85 10.74 -24.09
C ASN A 177 -5.00 9.43 -23.30
N ASN A 178 -4.16 9.20 -22.27
CA ASN A 178 -4.19 7.99 -21.45
C ASN A 178 -3.94 6.70 -22.26
N ASP A 179 -3.16 6.79 -23.34
CA ASP A 179 -2.72 5.63 -24.13
C ASP A 179 -1.38 5.09 -23.64
N PHE A 180 -1.42 3.97 -22.92
CA PHE A 180 -0.26 3.31 -22.32
C PHE A 180 0.38 2.24 -23.21
N ASN A 181 0.04 2.16 -24.50
CA ASN A 181 0.59 1.15 -25.41
C ASN A 181 2.12 1.27 -25.59
N SER A 182 2.67 2.48 -25.45
CA SER A 182 4.11 2.73 -25.49
C SER A 182 4.85 2.30 -24.21
N TYR A 183 4.13 2.06 -23.12
CA TYR A 183 4.71 1.63 -21.85
C TYR A 183 5.00 0.13 -21.88
N LYS A 184 6.06 -0.26 -21.18
CA LYS A 184 6.43 -1.65 -21.00
C LYS A 184 5.51 -2.30 -19.97
N LEU A 185 4.93 -3.44 -20.34
CA LEU A 185 4.13 -4.26 -19.44
C LEU A 185 5.01 -4.83 -18.31
N LEU A 186 4.62 -4.58 -17.06
CA LEU A 186 5.19 -5.23 -15.87
C LEU A 186 4.49 -6.56 -15.59
N GLY A 187 3.16 -6.56 -15.64
CA GLY A 187 2.36 -7.76 -15.47
C GLY A 187 0.87 -7.49 -15.51
N LYS A 188 0.09 -8.56 -15.32
CA LYS A 188 -1.37 -8.54 -15.34
C LYS A 188 -1.91 -9.32 -14.15
N TYR A 189 -3.02 -8.86 -13.63
CA TYR A 189 -3.85 -9.59 -12.70
C TYR A 189 -5.14 -9.97 -13.42
N SER A 190 -5.48 -11.25 -13.47
CA SER A 190 -6.64 -11.75 -14.22
C SER A 190 -7.79 -12.22 -13.35
N ASN A 191 -7.56 -12.42 -12.05
CA ASN A 191 -8.56 -12.98 -11.16
C ASN A 191 -9.49 -11.87 -10.67
N SER A 192 -10.77 -12.16 -10.45
CA SER A 192 -11.72 -11.19 -9.90
C SER A 192 -12.37 -11.69 -8.61
N THR A 193 -11.93 -12.83 -8.09
CA THR A 193 -12.63 -13.61 -7.06
C THR A 193 -11.96 -13.58 -5.69
N GLN A 194 -10.77 -12.96 -5.56
CA GLN A 194 -10.01 -12.87 -4.30
C GLN A 194 -9.75 -11.41 -3.92
N SER A 195 -10.82 -10.62 -3.87
CA SER A 195 -10.81 -9.17 -3.66
C SER A 195 -10.28 -8.69 -2.30
N ARG A 196 -9.93 -9.59 -1.39
CA ARG A 196 -9.37 -9.26 -0.07
C ARG A 196 -7.88 -9.57 0.03
N GLN A 197 -7.30 -10.13 -1.01
CA GLN A 197 -5.88 -10.45 -1.06
C GLN A 197 -5.16 -9.38 -1.86
N GLU A 198 -4.03 -8.98 -1.31
CA GLU A 198 -3.02 -8.21 -2.01
C GLU A 198 -2.70 -8.85 -3.37
N VAL A 199 -2.49 -7.99 -4.36
CA VAL A 199 -2.01 -8.39 -5.68
C VAL A 199 -0.58 -7.94 -5.85
N VAL A 200 0.34 -8.91 -5.87
CA VAL A 200 1.76 -8.70 -6.17
C VAL A 200 1.99 -8.90 -7.67
N ILE A 201 2.52 -7.88 -8.34
CA ILE A 201 2.98 -7.95 -9.72
C ILE A 201 4.51 -7.84 -9.77
N THR A 202 5.16 -8.96 -10.09
CA THR A 202 6.62 -9.06 -10.24
C THR A 202 6.98 -9.25 -11.71
N PRO A 203 7.56 -8.25 -12.41
CA PRO A 203 8.14 -8.45 -13.73
C PRO A 203 9.25 -9.52 -13.71
N SER A 204 9.46 -10.21 -14.83
CA SER A 204 10.50 -11.25 -14.97
C SER A 204 11.93 -10.75 -14.79
N LYS A 205 12.13 -9.44 -14.90
CA LYS A 205 13.35 -8.71 -14.57
C LYS A 205 12.97 -7.30 -14.13
N PRO A 206 13.74 -6.67 -13.22
CA PRO A 206 13.51 -5.28 -12.85
C PRO A 206 13.40 -4.37 -14.06
N VAL A 207 12.48 -3.40 -14.00
CA VAL A 207 12.17 -2.52 -15.12
C VAL A 207 12.31 -1.08 -14.69
N THR A 208 13.06 -0.34 -15.49
CA THR A 208 13.31 1.07 -15.25
C THR A 208 12.25 1.94 -15.92
N GLY A 209 11.79 2.98 -15.21
CA GLY A 209 10.95 4.03 -15.77
C GLY A 209 10.50 5.06 -14.73
N ARG A 210 9.77 6.08 -15.18
CA ARG A 210 9.33 7.22 -14.34
C ARG A 210 7.83 7.23 -14.12
N TYR A 211 7.05 6.81 -15.11
CA TYR A 211 5.60 6.86 -15.06
C TYR A 211 5.04 5.45 -14.95
N LEU A 212 4.40 5.13 -13.83
CA LEU A 212 3.79 3.82 -13.60
C LEU A 212 2.27 3.93 -13.69
N SER A 213 1.66 3.12 -14.55
CA SER A 213 0.20 3.08 -14.72
C SER A 213 -0.37 1.76 -14.20
N VAL A 214 -1.48 1.84 -13.48
CA VAL A 214 -2.35 0.69 -13.17
C VAL A 214 -3.69 0.91 -13.85
N GLN A 215 -4.05 -0.01 -14.74
CA GLN A 215 -5.25 0.09 -15.58
C GLN A 215 -6.22 -1.04 -15.24
N GLN A 216 -7.50 -0.73 -15.13
CA GLN A 216 -8.55 -1.73 -15.05
C GLN A 216 -8.88 -2.25 -16.46
N MET A 217 -8.86 -3.56 -16.63
CA MET A 217 -9.07 -4.22 -17.94
C MET A 217 -10.54 -4.60 -18.19
N ARG A 218 -11.47 -4.06 -17.39
CA ARG A 218 -12.91 -4.26 -17.53
C ARG A 218 -13.64 -2.93 -17.43
N ASN A 219 -14.81 -2.86 -18.04
CA ASN A 219 -15.71 -1.73 -17.88
C ASN A 219 -16.31 -1.74 -16.48
N GLY A 220 -16.36 -0.58 -15.82
CA GLY A 220 -16.99 -0.45 -14.52
C GLY A 220 -16.30 0.56 -13.61
N TYR A 221 -16.53 0.39 -12.31
CA TYR A 221 -15.80 1.10 -11.27
C TYR A 221 -14.44 0.47 -11.07
N PHE A 222 -13.44 1.32 -10.90
CA PHE A 222 -12.09 0.94 -10.50
C PHE A 222 -11.90 1.26 -9.02
N PHE A 223 -11.54 0.26 -8.23
CA PHE A 223 -11.42 0.33 -6.78
C PHE A 223 -10.04 -0.12 -6.34
N ILE A 224 -9.27 0.75 -5.68
CA ILE A 224 -8.00 0.40 -5.03
C ILE A 224 -7.91 1.23 -3.74
N CYS A 225 -7.44 0.62 -2.66
CA CYS A 225 -7.24 1.33 -1.39
C CYS A 225 -5.80 1.81 -1.22
N HIS A 226 -4.82 0.99 -1.58
CA HIS A 226 -3.40 1.33 -1.44
C HIS A 226 -2.57 0.72 -2.57
N ILE A 227 -1.41 1.31 -2.84
CA ILE A 227 -0.46 0.79 -3.81
C ILE A 227 0.98 1.05 -3.35
N GLU A 228 1.87 0.12 -3.68
CA GLU A 228 3.30 0.29 -3.45
C GLU A 228 4.08 -0.03 -4.71
N ILE A 229 5.14 0.74 -4.94
CA ILE A 229 6.01 0.64 -6.10
C ILE A 229 7.43 0.45 -5.58
N LEU A 230 7.95 -0.79 -5.66
CA LEU A 230 9.21 -1.23 -5.04
C LEU A 230 10.30 -1.51 -6.10
#